data_AF-A0A7R9LJP6-F1
#
_entry.id   AF-A0A7R9LJP6-F1
#
_cell.length_a   1.000
_cell.length_b   1.000
_cell.length_c   1.000
_cell.angle_alpha   90.00
_cell.angle_beta   90.00
_cell.angle_gamma   90.00
#
_symmetry.space_group_name_H-M   'P 1'
#
loop_
_entity.id
_entity.type
_entity.pdbx_description
1 polymer ?
#
loop_
_entity_poly.entity_id
_entity_poly.type
_entity_poly.pdbx_seq_one_letter_code
_entity_poly.pdbx_strand_id
1 'polypeptide(L)'
;MNQRMGKLMDLNRFDNTFFGLMDDLMLGMKPHERMALETTYEAIMDAGETPAERRESDPDFGRFPGNRKLLATLGPGHSLTRHTTISLSLPLSYTVGISPEKLRGSRRVGVYVGTTVYSNIESLLEEIQPDVMPTMEVLSMMNSITINTMAANRLSYVFDFRGPSMTIDTACSASLSALNVALNDIKLGNIDYAVVAGIHTTLQPLAIQIGQKGGILSPRGQSCPLDESADGFVKAEAVCCVLLQRRQSACRVYASVRSAGINNDGKKTIEYASVRSAGINNDGKKTIGMFCPSSEAQEELMVDTYTKAGIDPLELTYIEAHLTGTKVGDPAEVLAIYRAYCERTGRTQPLPLGTLKSNMGHSEGASGLTSLIKVMIAFENECIPPNLNIKNLKQEIRQYCPPLLPVTQKLKYKPGLAAVNNFGIGGVNDHVIVEPNPRVPSGDSHRLCEPMAR
;
A
#
# COMPACT_ATOMS: atom_id res chain seq x y z
N MET A 1 9.72 24.17 13.78
CA MET A 1 9.87 23.30 12.60
C MET A 1 9.23 21.95 12.91
N ASN A 2 8.49 21.37 11.97
CA ASN A 2 7.88 20.04 12.13
C ASN A 2 9.00 18.97 12.22
N GLN A 3 9.06 18.26 13.34
CA GLN A 3 10.02 17.17 13.57
C GLN A 3 9.35 15.78 13.64
N ARG A 4 8.04 15.70 13.39
CA ARG A 4 7.26 14.46 13.50
C ARG A 4 7.13 13.80 12.14
N MET A 5 7.34 12.49 12.12
CA MET A 5 7.09 11.60 11.00
C MET A 5 6.85 10.18 11.51
N GLY A 6 6.07 9.39 10.78
CA GLY A 6 6.03 7.94 11.00
C GLY A 6 7.35 7.33 10.53
N LYS A 7 8.07 6.61 11.38
CA LYS A 7 9.39 6.05 11.06
C LYS A 7 9.39 4.54 11.14
N LEU A 8 10.19 3.92 10.28
CA LEU A 8 10.61 2.53 10.45
C LEU A 8 11.69 2.49 11.53
N MET A 9 11.65 1.47 12.38
CA MET A 9 12.69 1.23 13.39
C MET A 9 13.76 0.27 12.84
N ASP A 10 14.95 0.34 13.42
CA ASP A 10 16.18 -0.39 13.05
C ASP A 10 16.43 -0.68 11.55
N LEU A 11 16.25 0.34 10.71
CA LEU A 11 16.61 0.41 9.27
C LEU A 11 18.01 -0.17 8.89
N ASN A 12 18.92 -0.29 9.86
CA ASN A 12 20.30 -0.74 9.64
C ASN A 12 20.47 -2.27 9.68
N ARG A 13 19.44 -2.98 10.12
CA ARG A 13 19.47 -4.41 10.31
C ARG A 13 19.03 -5.16 9.05
N PHE A 14 19.69 -6.28 8.74
CA PHE A 14 19.38 -7.16 7.61
C PHE A 14 20.19 -8.46 7.70
N ASP A 15 19.59 -9.59 7.33
CA ASP A 15 20.28 -10.89 7.23
C ASP A 15 20.72 -11.16 5.78
N ASN A 16 21.91 -10.67 5.41
CA ASN A 16 22.43 -10.85 4.06
C ASN A 16 22.79 -12.30 3.72
N THR A 17 23.21 -13.09 4.72
CA THR A 17 23.56 -14.50 4.54
C THR A 17 22.34 -15.33 4.15
N PHE A 18 21.18 -15.05 4.74
CA PHE A 18 19.91 -15.69 4.38
C PHE A 18 19.56 -15.49 2.89
N PHE A 19 19.80 -14.30 2.35
CA PHE A 19 19.55 -13.98 0.94
C PHE A 19 20.71 -14.33 0.00
N GLY A 20 21.79 -14.94 0.51
CA GLY A 20 22.97 -15.30 -0.29
C GLY A 20 23.73 -14.09 -0.85
N LEU A 21 23.68 -12.95 -0.15
CA LEU A 21 24.33 -11.71 -0.56
C LEU A 21 25.69 -11.54 0.13
N MET A 22 26.73 -11.25 -0.66
CA MET A 22 28.08 -10.96 -0.16
C MET A 22 28.12 -9.59 0.54
N ASP A 23 29.00 -9.43 1.54
CA ASP A 23 29.14 -8.18 2.30
C ASP A 23 29.46 -6.96 1.41
N ASP A 24 30.22 -7.14 0.34
CA ASP A 24 30.56 -6.05 -0.60
C ASP A 24 29.34 -5.51 -1.36
N LEU A 25 28.33 -6.35 -1.60
CA LEU A 25 27.05 -5.93 -2.19
C LEU A 25 26.19 -5.15 -1.19
N MET A 26 26.46 -5.30 0.11
CA MET A 26 25.73 -4.59 1.17
C MET A 26 26.15 -3.14 1.31
N LEU A 27 27.41 -2.80 0.97
CA LEU A 27 27.93 -1.43 1.04
C LEU A 27 27.13 -0.46 0.15
N GLY A 28 26.55 -0.95 -0.95
CA GLY A 28 25.71 -0.20 -1.87
C GLY A 28 24.19 -0.43 -1.72
N MET A 29 23.73 -1.08 -0.65
CA MET A 29 22.31 -1.38 -0.45
C MET A 29 21.68 -0.44 0.57
N LYS A 30 20.66 0.31 0.14
CA LYS A 30 19.93 1.23 1.02
C LYS A 30 18.99 0.45 1.95
N PRO A 31 18.71 0.97 3.16
CA PRO A 31 17.81 0.34 4.12
C PRO A 31 16.48 -0.17 3.57
N HIS A 32 15.84 0.61 2.71
CA HIS A 32 14.53 0.27 2.17
C HIS A 32 14.56 -0.90 1.18
N GLU A 33 15.69 -1.12 0.49
CA GLU A 33 15.85 -2.23 -0.45
C GLU A 33 16.03 -3.55 0.31
N ARG A 34 16.74 -3.50 1.44
CA ARG A 34 16.87 -4.62 2.39
C ARG A 34 15.53 -5.04 2.96
N MET A 35 14.77 -4.06 3.46
CA MET A 35 13.41 -4.30 3.94
C MET A 35 12.49 -4.82 2.83
N ALA A 36 12.64 -4.35 1.60
CA ALA A 36 11.83 -4.85 0.50
C ALA A 36 12.10 -6.34 0.22
N LEU A 37 13.34 -6.82 0.34
CA LEU A 37 13.67 -8.25 0.25
C LEU A 37 12.97 -9.05 1.35
N GLU A 38 13.08 -8.62 2.61
CA GLU A 38 12.43 -9.26 3.76
C GLU A 38 10.90 -9.29 3.59
N THR A 39 10.29 -8.14 3.32
CA THR A 39 8.83 -8.01 3.16
C THR A 39 8.32 -8.79 1.95
N THR A 40 9.10 -8.90 0.87
CA THR A 40 8.74 -9.74 -0.29
C THR A 40 8.75 -11.21 0.07
N TYR A 41 9.80 -11.67 0.77
CA TYR A 41 9.87 -13.04 1.26
C TYR A 41 8.68 -13.36 2.17
N GLU A 42 8.37 -12.48 3.14
CA GLU A 42 7.23 -12.62 4.04
C GLU A 42 5.89 -12.70 3.28
N ALA A 43 5.66 -11.84 2.29
CA ALA A 43 4.44 -11.85 1.49
C ALA A 43 4.27 -13.14 0.67
N ILE A 44 5.36 -13.70 0.14
CA ILE A 44 5.34 -14.99 -0.57
C ILE A 44 5.01 -16.13 0.40
N MET A 45 5.59 -16.09 1.60
CA MET A 45 5.37 -17.11 2.63
C MET A 45 3.94 -17.05 3.18
N ASP A 46 3.40 -15.86 3.42
CA ASP A 46 2.04 -15.70 3.94
C ASP A 46 0.95 -16.12 2.93
N ALA A 47 1.24 -16.05 1.62
CA ALA A 47 0.32 -16.48 0.57
C ALA A 47 0.02 -17.99 0.53
N GLY A 48 0.74 -18.82 1.30
CA GLY A 48 0.67 -20.28 1.22
C GLY A 48 -0.19 -21.02 2.25
N GLU A 49 -0.79 -20.37 3.26
CA GLU A 49 -1.60 -21.03 4.31
C GLU A 49 -2.95 -20.35 4.57
N THR A 50 -3.98 -21.10 4.99
CA THR A 50 -5.29 -20.51 5.36
C THR A 50 -5.35 -20.12 6.85
N PRO A 51 -6.12 -19.07 7.23
CA PRO A 51 -6.28 -18.65 8.64
C PRO A 51 -6.95 -19.67 9.59
N ALA A 52 -7.47 -20.79 9.06
CA ALA A 52 -8.11 -21.85 9.84
C ALA A 52 -7.09 -22.89 10.32
N GLU A 53 -6.23 -23.37 9.42
CA GLU A 53 -5.12 -24.30 9.72
C GLU A 53 -4.19 -23.73 10.79
N ARG A 54 -3.99 -22.41 10.78
CA ARG A 54 -3.10 -21.71 11.71
C ARG A 54 -3.68 -21.51 13.12
N ARG A 55 -5.01 -21.41 13.25
CA ARG A 55 -5.70 -21.32 14.56
C ARG A 55 -5.72 -22.66 15.31
N GLU A 56 -5.70 -23.77 14.57
CA GLU A 56 -5.54 -25.10 15.16
C GLU A 56 -4.11 -25.31 15.70
N SER A 57 -3.10 -24.74 15.05
CA SER A 57 -1.70 -24.82 15.50
C SER A 57 -1.30 -23.78 16.56
N ASP A 58 -1.94 -22.60 16.58
CA ASP A 58 -1.69 -21.52 17.53
C ASP A 58 -3.02 -20.83 17.95
N PRO A 59 -3.59 -21.21 19.11
CA PRO A 59 -4.87 -20.67 19.59
C PRO A 59 -4.85 -19.18 19.95
N ASP A 60 -3.66 -18.58 20.13
CA ASP A 60 -3.48 -17.17 20.48
C ASP A 60 -3.32 -16.26 19.25
N PHE A 61 -3.37 -16.82 18.03
CA PHE A 61 -3.36 -16.07 16.78
C PHE A 61 -4.51 -15.04 16.72
N GLY A 62 -4.14 -13.76 16.74
CA GLY A 62 -5.06 -12.61 16.75
C GLY A 62 -5.39 -12.05 18.14
N ARG A 63 -4.93 -12.67 19.24
CA ARG A 63 -5.02 -12.08 20.59
C ARG A 63 -3.84 -11.14 20.84
N PHE A 64 -4.12 -9.94 21.36
CA PHE A 64 -3.09 -9.00 21.81
C PHE A 64 -2.56 -9.43 23.20
N PRO A 65 -1.27 -9.80 23.36
CA PRO A 65 -0.69 -10.06 24.67
C PRO A 65 0.13 -8.85 25.12
N GLY A 66 -0.43 -8.07 26.05
CA GLY A 66 0.37 -7.23 26.92
C GLY A 66 1.27 -8.12 27.79
N ASN A 67 2.58 -7.84 27.77
CA ASN A 67 3.61 -8.40 28.65
C ASN A 67 3.72 -9.93 28.71
N ARG A 68 4.60 -10.51 27.87
CA ARG A 68 5.49 -11.61 28.28
C ARG A 68 6.67 -11.78 27.32
N LYS A 69 7.88 -11.78 27.90
CA LYS A 69 9.13 -12.24 27.28
C LYS A 69 8.95 -13.67 26.76
N LEU A 70 9.38 -13.96 25.53
CA LEU A 70 9.86 -15.29 25.17
C LEU A 70 10.93 -15.20 24.05
N LEU A 71 12.16 -15.47 24.50
CA LEU A 71 13.31 -15.96 23.75
C LEU A 71 13.10 -17.46 23.49
N ALA A 72 13.35 -17.93 22.27
CA ALA A 72 13.80 -19.29 21.89
C ALA A 72 13.56 -19.46 20.37
N THR A 73 14.42 -20.02 19.51
CA THR A 73 15.83 -20.46 19.56
C THR A 73 16.22 -20.77 18.11
N LEU A 74 17.19 -20.06 17.53
CA LEU A 74 17.98 -20.52 16.38
C LEU A 74 19.39 -19.97 16.60
N GLY A 75 20.36 -20.85 16.93
CA GLY A 75 21.82 -20.67 16.85
C GLY A 75 22.48 -19.41 17.47
N PRO A 76 23.63 -19.52 18.16
CA PRO A 76 24.45 -18.34 18.45
C PRO A 76 24.95 -17.75 17.12
N GLY A 77 24.35 -16.65 16.66
CA GLY A 77 24.74 -15.94 15.43
C GLY A 77 23.60 -15.64 14.44
N HIS A 78 22.42 -16.25 14.59
CA HIS A 78 21.26 -15.95 13.74
C HIS A 78 20.30 -14.98 14.44
N SER A 79 20.25 -13.75 13.95
CA SER A 79 19.15 -12.85 14.26
C SER A 79 18.57 -12.36 12.96
N LEU A 80 17.52 -13.03 12.46
CA LEU A 80 16.51 -12.35 11.65
C LEU A 80 16.03 -11.19 12.50
N THR A 81 16.27 -9.99 12.00
CA THR A 81 16.08 -8.80 12.78
C THR A 81 14.59 -8.53 12.84
N ARG A 82 14.02 -8.78 14.03
CA ARG A 82 12.61 -8.53 14.36
C ARG A 82 12.20 -7.11 13.95
N HIS A 83 11.59 -6.95 12.78
CA HIS A 83 10.99 -5.70 12.32
C HIS A 83 9.56 -5.91 11.88
N THR A 84 8.69 -6.07 12.87
CA THR A 84 7.31 -5.61 12.77
C THR A 84 7.35 -4.08 12.66
N THR A 85 7.50 -3.52 11.47
CA THR A 85 7.14 -2.12 11.26
C THR A 85 5.63 -2.04 11.34
N ILE A 86 5.09 -1.58 12.46
CA ILE A 86 3.77 -0.98 12.42
C ILE A 86 3.67 0.08 13.52
N SER A 87 3.06 1.24 13.25
CA SER A 87 2.27 1.87 14.31
C SER A 87 0.86 1.29 14.27
N LEU A 88 0.81 -0.01 14.58
CA LEU A 88 -0.34 -0.94 14.77
C LEU A 88 0.26 -2.35 14.92
N SER A 89 1.14 -2.50 15.91
CA SER A 89 1.86 -3.74 16.24
C SER A 89 0.99 -5.01 16.19
N LEU A 90 1.34 -5.97 15.33
CA LEU A 90 0.84 -7.34 15.30
C LEU A 90 2.07 -8.29 15.37
N PRO A 91 2.08 -9.31 16.25
CA PRO A 91 3.28 -10.10 16.55
C PRO A 91 3.61 -11.19 15.52
N LEU A 92 4.92 -11.52 15.46
CA LEU A 92 5.62 -12.49 14.59
C LEU A 92 5.13 -13.96 14.68
N SER A 93 5.31 -14.71 13.60
CA SER A 93 5.71 -16.14 13.58
C SER A 93 6.03 -16.66 12.16
N TYR A 94 7.08 -17.48 12.02
CA TYR A 94 7.50 -18.14 10.78
C TYR A 94 6.38 -19.01 10.21
N THR A 95 6.17 -18.97 8.88
CA THR A 95 5.06 -19.66 8.18
C THR A 95 5.63 -20.46 7.00
N VAL A 96 5.14 -21.66 6.70
CA VAL A 96 5.63 -22.48 5.57
C VAL A 96 4.68 -22.30 4.39
N GLY A 97 4.99 -21.34 3.50
CA GLY A 97 4.13 -20.95 2.38
C GLY A 97 4.43 -21.60 1.02
N ILE A 98 4.09 -20.91 -0.08
CA ILE A 98 4.67 -21.20 -1.40
C ILE A 98 6.16 -20.99 -1.25
N SER A 99 6.93 -22.08 -1.15
CA SER A 99 8.39 -21.98 -1.07
C SER A 99 8.88 -21.09 -2.22
N PRO A 100 9.63 -20.00 -1.95
CA PRO A 100 10.17 -19.15 -3.01
C PRO A 100 10.94 -19.94 -4.07
N GLU A 101 11.56 -21.06 -3.68
CA GLU A 101 12.19 -22.04 -4.58
C GLU A 101 11.26 -22.55 -5.69
N LYS A 102 9.96 -22.69 -5.42
CA LYS A 102 8.96 -23.09 -6.44
C LYS A 102 8.70 -22.00 -7.49
N LEU A 103 9.01 -20.75 -7.16
CA LEU A 103 8.84 -19.59 -8.04
C LEU A 103 10.15 -19.20 -8.74
N ARG A 104 11.30 -19.67 -8.25
CA ARG A 104 12.62 -19.38 -8.84
C ARG A 104 12.70 -19.82 -10.29
N GLY A 105 13.35 -18.98 -11.08
CA GLY A 105 13.59 -19.16 -12.49
C GLY A 105 12.38 -19.03 -13.40
N SER A 106 11.19 -18.75 -12.84
CA SER A 106 9.95 -18.65 -13.59
C SER A 106 9.85 -17.34 -14.36
N ARG A 107 9.54 -17.43 -15.65
CA ARG A 107 9.15 -16.28 -16.49
C ARG A 107 7.74 -15.76 -16.19
N ARG A 108 6.99 -16.46 -15.32
CA ARG A 108 5.59 -16.15 -14.99
C ARG A 108 5.45 -15.39 -13.68
N VAL A 109 6.55 -14.91 -13.10
CA VAL A 109 6.57 -14.08 -11.89
C VAL A 109 7.07 -12.69 -12.27
N GLY A 110 6.20 -11.70 -12.21
CA GLY A 110 6.56 -10.28 -12.41
C GLY A 110 6.80 -9.56 -11.09
N VAL A 111 7.58 -8.48 -11.12
CA VAL A 111 7.91 -7.62 -9.99
C VAL A 111 7.61 -6.17 -10.34
N TYR A 112 6.77 -5.52 -9.54
CA TYR A 112 6.30 -4.15 -9.77
C TYR A 112 6.45 -3.35 -8.48
N VAL A 113 7.36 -2.39 -8.46
CA VAL A 113 7.68 -1.62 -7.26
C VAL A 113 7.29 -0.17 -7.45
N GLY A 114 6.33 0.30 -6.67
CA GLY A 114 5.98 1.71 -6.57
C GLY A 114 6.86 2.41 -5.55
N THR A 115 7.60 3.42 -5.98
CA THR A 115 8.50 4.17 -5.10
C THR A 115 8.69 5.60 -5.57
N THR A 116 9.01 6.47 -4.62
CA THR A 116 9.34 7.88 -4.84
C THR A 116 10.57 8.20 -3.99
N VAL A 117 11.70 7.59 -4.32
CA VAL A 117 12.94 7.83 -3.56
C VAL A 117 13.76 8.90 -4.28
N TYR A 118 14.08 9.95 -3.55
CA TYR A 118 14.99 11.00 -3.99
C TYR A 118 16.42 10.56 -3.66
N SER A 119 17.22 10.27 -4.67
CA SER A 119 18.67 10.07 -4.51
C SER A 119 19.39 11.36 -4.84
N ASN A 120 20.15 11.93 -3.88
CA ASN A 120 21.09 12.99 -4.23
C ASN A 120 22.37 12.37 -4.81
N ILE A 121 22.55 12.50 -6.12
CA ILE A 121 23.72 12.01 -6.85
C ILE A 121 24.97 12.80 -6.45
N GLU A 122 24.83 14.08 -6.07
CA GLU A 122 25.94 14.97 -5.75
C GLU A 122 26.75 14.50 -4.53
N SER A 123 26.08 14.00 -3.48
CA SER A 123 26.78 13.44 -2.31
C SER A 123 27.61 12.20 -2.62
N LEU A 124 27.31 11.48 -3.70
CA LEU A 124 28.08 10.29 -4.10
C LEU A 124 29.27 10.65 -5.00
N LEU A 125 29.20 11.78 -5.73
CA LEU A 125 30.31 12.25 -6.57
C LEU A 125 31.53 12.65 -5.75
N GLU A 126 31.33 13.14 -4.52
CA GLU A 126 32.42 13.45 -3.58
C GLU A 126 33.13 12.18 -3.06
N GLU A 127 32.47 11.02 -3.10
CA GLU A 127 33.00 9.73 -2.64
C GLU A 127 33.73 8.94 -3.75
N ILE A 128 33.48 9.25 -5.03
CA ILE A 128 34.07 8.53 -6.16
C ILE A 128 35.46 9.12 -6.49
N GLN A 129 36.51 8.36 -6.22
CA GLN A 129 37.88 8.64 -6.68
C GLN A 129 38.20 7.79 -7.93
N PRO A 130 38.29 8.40 -9.13
CA PRO A 130 38.37 7.68 -10.41
C PRO A 130 39.57 6.73 -10.55
N ASP A 131 40.68 7.02 -9.86
CA ASP A 131 41.96 6.35 -10.06
C ASP A 131 42.29 5.29 -8.98
N VAL A 132 41.36 5.07 -8.03
CA VAL A 132 41.60 4.22 -6.84
C VAL A 132 40.62 3.04 -6.75
N MET A 133 39.50 3.10 -7.47
CA MET A 133 38.37 2.21 -7.24
C MET A 133 38.19 1.14 -8.34
N PRO A 134 38.13 -0.16 -8.00
CA PRO A 134 37.81 -1.24 -8.94
C PRO A 134 36.48 -1.03 -9.66
N THR A 135 36.39 -1.45 -10.94
CA THR A 135 35.17 -1.32 -11.76
C THR A 135 33.92 -1.90 -11.09
N MET A 136 34.05 -3.00 -10.33
CA MET A 136 32.93 -3.60 -9.60
C MET A 136 32.44 -2.76 -8.43
N GLU A 137 33.32 -2.01 -7.76
CA GLU A 137 32.94 -1.05 -6.72
C GLU A 137 32.24 0.16 -7.33
N VAL A 138 32.75 0.67 -8.46
CA VAL A 138 32.09 1.73 -9.24
C VAL A 138 30.70 1.30 -9.71
N LEU A 139 30.53 0.07 -10.20
CA LEU A 139 29.21 -0.47 -10.58
C LEU A 139 28.28 -0.66 -9.37
N SER A 140 28.81 -1.09 -8.21
CA SER A 140 28.05 -1.18 -6.94
C SER A 140 27.58 0.20 -6.45
N MET A 141 28.43 1.21 -6.60
CA MET A 141 28.07 2.60 -6.32
C MET A 141 27.07 3.14 -7.34
N MET A 142 27.21 2.85 -8.63
CA MET A 142 26.21 3.19 -9.67
C MET A 142 24.84 2.55 -9.41
N ASN A 143 24.78 1.34 -8.85
CA ASN A 143 23.54 0.73 -8.37
C ASN A 143 22.91 1.54 -7.22
N SER A 144 23.73 2.19 -6.38
CA SER A 144 23.26 3.13 -5.35
C SER A 144 22.80 4.48 -5.92
N ILE A 145 23.15 4.81 -7.16
CA ILE A 145 22.75 6.03 -7.88
C ILE A 145 21.44 5.80 -8.67
N THR A 146 21.26 4.59 -9.20
CA THR A 146 20.06 4.15 -9.94
C THR A 146 19.00 3.54 -9.00
N ILE A 147 18.79 4.17 -7.83
CA ILE A 147 17.96 3.68 -6.71
C ILE A 147 16.57 3.21 -7.16
N ASN A 148 15.94 3.93 -8.09
CA ASN A 148 14.62 3.54 -8.54
C ASN A 148 14.69 2.23 -9.32
N THR A 149 15.56 2.10 -10.33
CA THR A 149 15.67 0.86 -11.13
C THR A 149 16.01 -0.37 -10.28
N MET A 150 16.87 -0.20 -9.27
CA MET A 150 17.29 -1.31 -8.41
C MET A 150 16.20 -1.81 -7.46
N ALA A 151 15.20 -0.98 -7.13
CA ALA A 151 14.13 -1.36 -6.22
C ALA A 151 13.36 -2.62 -6.68
N ALA A 152 13.02 -2.74 -7.96
CA ALA A 152 12.42 -3.95 -8.53
C ALA A 152 13.46 -5.00 -8.91
N ASN A 153 14.55 -4.59 -9.56
CA ASN A 153 15.52 -5.53 -10.13
C ASN A 153 16.28 -6.33 -9.07
N ARG A 154 16.50 -5.77 -7.88
CA ARG A 154 17.10 -6.53 -6.77
C ARG A 154 16.20 -7.65 -6.28
N LEU A 155 14.88 -7.42 -6.18
CA LEU A 155 13.93 -8.48 -5.83
C LEU A 155 13.97 -9.58 -6.91
N SER A 156 13.89 -9.20 -8.18
CA SER A 156 13.96 -10.16 -9.29
C SER A 156 15.26 -10.95 -9.29
N TYR A 157 16.40 -10.31 -9.04
CA TYR A 157 17.71 -10.95 -8.98
C TYR A 157 17.81 -11.94 -7.81
N VAL A 158 17.49 -11.52 -6.59
CA VAL A 158 17.65 -12.35 -5.38
C VAL A 158 16.74 -13.57 -5.43
N PHE A 159 15.49 -13.39 -5.85
CA PHE A 159 14.51 -14.47 -5.94
C PHE A 159 14.51 -15.21 -7.29
N ASP A 160 15.42 -14.87 -8.21
CA ASP A 160 15.49 -15.42 -9.57
C ASP A 160 14.15 -15.34 -10.34
N PHE A 161 13.42 -14.24 -10.22
CA PHE A 161 12.20 -14.02 -11.01
C PHE A 161 12.57 -13.52 -12.41
N ARG A 162 12.02 -14.18 -13.45
CA ARG A 162 12.37 -13.93 -14.85
C ARG A 162 11.25 -13.29 -15.67
N GLY A 163 10.18 -12.82 -15.02
CA GLY A 163 9.13 -12.03 -15.65
C GLY A 163 9.47 -10.54 -15.73
N PRO A 164 8.50 -9.67 -16.03
CA PRO A 164 8.68 -8.22 -16.03
C PRO A 164 9.17 -7.72 -14.67
N SER A 165 10.13 -6.79 -14.67
CA SER A 165 10.69 -6.19 -13.45
C SER A 165 10.71 -4.67 -13.64
N MET A 166 9.82 -3.97 -12.95
CA MET A 166 9.55 -2.56 -13.19
C MET A 166 9.49 -1.76 -11.89
N THR A 167 10.19 -0.64 -11.88
CA THR A 167 9.96 0.41 -10.88
C THR A 167 9.11 1.51 -11.49
N ILE A 168 8.06 1.91 -10.76
CA ILE A 168 7.05 2.86 -11.20
C ILE A 168 7.08 4.05 -10.26
N ASP A 169 7.21 5.25 -10.84
CA ASP A 169 7.16 6.53 -10.13
C ASP A 169 6.06 7.39 -10.72
N THR A 170 4.94 7.44 -10.01
CA THR A 170 3.81 8.34 -10.27
C THR A 170 3.59 9.26 -9.08
N ALA A 171 4.66 9.60 -8.35
CA ALA A 171 4.61 10.25 -7.06
C ALA A 171 3.77 9.45 -6.05
N CYS A 172 2.89 10.10 -5.28
CA CYS A 172 2.12 9.47 -4.21
C CYS A 172 1.25 8.28 -4.67
N SER A 173 0.91 8.18 -5.96
CA SER A 173 0.14 7.06 -6.53
C SER A 173 0.95 5.81 -6.87
N ALA A 174 2.29 5.86 -6.80
CA ALA A 174 3.21 4.86 -7.35
C ALA A 174 2.86 3.40 -7.06
N SER A 175 2.65 3.03 -5.79
CA SER A 175 2.34 1.63 -5.45
C SER A 175 0.98 1.15 -5.93
N LEU A 176 0.00 2.04 -6.09
CA LEU A 176 -1.29 1.67 -6.67
C LEU A 176 -1.23 1.62 -8.19
N SER A 177 -0.44 2.48 -8.83
CA SER A 177 -0.12 2.36 -10.26
C SER A 177 0.63 1.05 -10.55
N ALA A 178 1.57 0.65 -9.69
CA ALA A 178 2.27 -0.63 -9.78
C ALA A 178 1.32 -1.83 -9.67
N LEU A 179 0.35 -1.76 -8.74
CA LEU A 179 -0.73 -2.73 -8.64
C LEU A 179 -1.54 -2.81 -9.95
N ASN A 180 -1.94 -1.67 -10.51
CA ASN A 180 -2.69 -1.59 -11.77
C ASN A 180 -1.95 -2.23 -12.95
N VAL A 181 -0.65 -1.97 -13.09
CA VAL A 181 0.19 -2.58 -14.14
C VAL A 181 0.29 -4.09 -13.95
N ALA A 182 0.60 -4.54 -12.73
CA ALA A 182 0.72 -5.96 -12.39
C ALA A 182 -0.56 -6.74 -12.65
N LEU A 183 -1.70 -6.16 -12.27
CA LEU A 183 -3.01 -6.72 -12.51
C LEU A 183 -3.29 -6.86 -14.02
N ASN A 184 -2.93 -5.87 -14.83
CA ASN A 184 -3.06 -5.96 -16.29
C ASN A 184 -2.16 -7.05 -16.89
N ASP A 185 -0.94 -7.24 -16.41
CA ASP A 185 -0.06 -8.31 -16.89
C ASP A 185 -0.58 -9.71 -16.52
N ILE A 186 -1.14 -9.88 -15.32
CA ILE A 186 -1.86 -11.13 -14.97
C ILE A 186 -3.07 -11.32 -15.89
N LYS A 187 -3.84 -10.26 -16.13
CA LYS A 187 -5.03 -10.30 -17.00
C LYS A 187 -4.69 -10.74 -18.41
N LEU A 188 -3.65 -10.17 -19.01
CA LEU A 188 -3.19 -10.48 -20.37
C LEU A 188 -2.53 -11.86 -20.47
N GLY A 189 -2.27 -12.53 -19.33
CA GLY A 189 -1.62 -13.84 -19.30
C GLY A 189 -0.09 -13.78 -19.40
N ASN A 190 0.49 -12.57 -19.40
CA ASN A 190 1.93 -12.34 -19.43
C ASN A 190 2.62 -13.02 -18.23
N ILE A 191 1.97 -12.97 -17.06
CA ILE A 191 2.44 -13.57 -15.81
C ILE A 191 1.30 -14.31 -15.07
N ASP A 192 1.67 -15.20 -14.16
CA ASP A 192 0.73 -15.91 -13.26
C ASP A 192 0.78 -15.34 -11.83
N TYR A 193 1.95 -14.84 -11.42
CA TYR A 193 2.21 -14.24 -10.13
C TYR A 193 2.79 -12.85 -10.31
N ALA A 194 2.41 -11.91 -9.44
CA ALA A 194 3.06 -10.61 -9.37
C ALA A 194 3.41 -10.25 -7.93
N VAL A 195 4.67 -9.95 -7.69
CA VAL A 195 5.13 -9.26 -6.49
C VAL A 195 4.88 -7.76 -6.71
N VAL A 196 4.01 -7.17 -5.90
CA VAL A 196 3.75 -5.73 -5.93
C VAL A 196 4.19 -5.13 -4.62
N ALA A 197 5.18 -4.23 -4.66
CA ALA A 197 5.71 -3.58 -3.48
C ALA A 197 5.53 -2.06 -3.50
N GLY A 198 5.33 -1.48 -2.33
CA GLY A 198 5.32 -0.04 -2.10
C GLY A 198 6.44 0.33 -1.13
N ILE A 199 7.32 1.23 -1.56
CA ILE A 199 8.52 1.61 -0.80
C ILE A 199 8.56 3.12 -0.61
N HIS A 200 8.72 3.55 0.63
CA HIS A 200 9.09 4.91 0.95
C HIS A 200 9.89 4.99 2.26
N THR A 201 11.06 5.62 2.21
CA THR A 201 11.86 5.99 3.39
C THR A 201 12.41 7.40 3.23
N THR A 202 12.55 8.13 4.33
CA THR A 202 13.10 9.48 4.34
C THR A 202 14.53 9.45 4.88
N LEU A 203 15.50 9.20 3.99
CA LEU A 203 16.90 9.05 4.36
C LEU A 203 17.68 10.37 4.47
N GLN A 204 17.16 11.46 3.89
CA GLN A 204 17.84 12.75 3.86
C GLN A 204 16.94 13.88 4.39
N PRO A 205 17.46 14.79 5.25
CA PRO A 205 16.68 15.92 5.77
C PRO A 205 16.18 16.88 4.68
N LEU A 206 16.88 16.95 3.54
CA LEU A 206 16.58 17.87 2.45
C LEU A 206 15.13 17.73 1.95
N ALA A 207 14.62 16.50 1.81
CA ALA A 207 13.25 16.25 1.38
C ALA A 207 12.21 16.84 2.36
N ILE A 208 12.49 16.77 3.67
CA ILE A 208 11.65 17.37 4.70
C ILE A 208 11.71 18.89 4.61
N GLN A 209 12.91 19.46 4.44
CA GLN A 209 13.10 20.91 4.33
C GLN A 209 12.40 21.49 3.10
N ILE A 210 12.48 20.82 1.94
CA ILE A 210 11.76 21.19 0.73
C ILE A 210 10.25 21.15 0.98
N GLY A 211 9.73 20.06 1.55
CA GLY A 211 8.31 19.92 1.86
C GLY A 211 7.79 20.98 2.84
N GLN A 212 8.60 21.38 3.83
CA GLN A 212 8.30 22.46 4.77
C GLN A 212 8.27 23.83 4.08
N LYS A 213 9.28 24.15 3.27
CA LYS A 213 9.35 25.42 2.52
C LYS A 213 8.26 25.51 1.46
N GLY A 214 7.87 24.38 0.85
CA GLY A 214 6.79 24.27 -0.12
C GLY A 214 5.39 24.31 0.49
N GLY A 215 5.26 24.32 1.84
CA GLY A 215 3.95 24.40 2.51
C GLY A 215 3.09 23.14 2.40
N ILE A 216 3.68 22.01 1.99
CA ILE A 216 2.96 20.73 1.82
C ILE A 216 2.91 19.96 3.16
N LEU A 217 3.93 20.13 3.99
CA LEU A 217 4.01 19.50 5.30
C LEU A 217 3.33 20.36 6.37
N SER A 218 2.54 19.72 7.24
CA SER A 218 1.90 20.43 8.36
C SER A 218 2.96 21.02 9.29
N PRO A 219 2.93 22.33 9.61
CA PRO A 219 3.86 22.93 10.57
C PRO A 219 3.66 22.40 12.00
N ARG A 220 2.48 21.85 12.31
CA ARG A 220 2.12 21.30 13.63
C ARG A 220 2.53 19.85 13.81
N GLY A 221 3.03 19.20 12.76
CA GLY A 221 3.48 17.81 12.84
C GLY A 221 2.35 16.81 13.10
N GLN A 222 1.16 17.08 12.58
CA GLN A 222 0.02 16.17 12.58
C GLN A 222 -0.69 16.21 11.23
N SER A 223 -1.13 15.05 10.74
CA SER A 223 -2.06 14.97 9.61
C SER A 223 -3.48 15.01 10.16
N CYS A 224 -4.25 16.05 9.80
CA CYS A 224 -5.64 16.23 10.24
C CYS A 224 -6.60 16.20 9.04
N PRO A 225 -6.68 15.10 8.27
CA PRO A 225 -7.56 15.03 7.11
C PRO A 225 -9.00 15.28 7.50
N LEU A 226 -9.74 15.98 6.63
CA LEU A 226 -11.14 16.40 6.78
C LEU A 226 -11.40 17.49 7.84
N ASP A 227 -10.48 17.72 8.77
CA ASP A 227 -10.65 18.69 9.87
C ASP A 227 -10.39 20.14 9.41
N GLU A 228 -11.09 21.11 9.99
CA GLU A 228 -10.90 22.55 9.74
C GLU A 228 -9.45 22.98 9.92
N SER A 229 -8.73 22.32 10.81
CA SER A 229 -7.35 22.66 11.08
C SER A 229 -6.37 22.07 10.06
N ALA A 230 -6.78 21.27 9.07
CA ALA A 230 -5.84 20.63 8.14
C ALA A 230 -4.97 21.67 7.39
N ASP A 231 -3.66 21.55 7.56
CA ASP A 231 -2.65 22.52 7.10
C ASP A 231 -1.46 21.84 6.41
N GLY A 232 -1.68 20.65 5.87
CA GLY A 232 -0.66 19.79 5.27
C GLY A 232 -0.61 18.42 5.95
N PHE A 233 0.33 17.59 5.51
CA PHE A 233 0.51 16.24 6.05
C PHE A 233 1.82 16.05 6.80
N VAL A 234 1.92 14.95 7.53
CA VAL A 234 3.16 14.43 8.09
C VAL A 234 3.65 13.28 7.23
N LYS A 235 4.96 13.22 6.93
CA LYS A 235 5.54 12.08 6.20
C LYS A 235 5.50 10.81 7.05
N ALA A 236 5.42 9.67 6.37
CA ALA A 236 5.53 8.35 6.99
C ALA A 236 6.46 7.50 6.15
N GLU A 237 7.24 6.64 6.77
CA GLU A 237 7.99 5.60 6.08
C GLU A 237 7.18 4.31 6.06
N ALA A 238 7.28 3.57 4.96
CA ALA A 238 6.64 2.28 4.80
C ALA A 238 7.37 1.44 3.75
N VAL A 239 7.50 0.16 4.05
CA VAL A 239 7.81 -0.89 3.07
C VAL A 239 6.73 -1.93 3.20
N CYS A 240 6.09 -2.27 2.08
CA CYS A 240 4.96 -3.19 2.07
C CYS A 240 4.94 -3.95 0.75
N CYS A 241 4.44 -5.19 0.79
CA CYS A 241 4.37 -6.06 -0.36
C CYS A 241 3.06 -6.85 -0.33
N VAL A 242 2.49 -7.10 -1.52
CA VAL A 242 1.40 -8.05 -1.73
C VAL A 242 1.76 -8.98 -2.88
N LEU A 243 1.36 -10.25 -2.77
CA LEU A 243 1.45 -11.20 -3.86
C LEU A 243 0.10 -11.29 -4.57
N LEU A 244 0.10 -11.04 -5.89
CA LEU A 244 -1.06 -11.25 -6.75
C LEU A 244 -0.94 -12.58 -7.47
N GLN A 245 -2.07 -13.26 -7.61
CA GLN A 245 -2.20 -14.47 -8.41
C GLN A 245 -3.66 -14.64 -8.86
N ARG A 246 -3.90 -15.53 -9.82
CA ARG A 246 -5.28 -15.88 -10.19
C ARG A 246 -5.97 -16.57 -9.02
N ARG A 247 -7.17 -16.11 -8.69
CA ARG A 247 -7.96 -16.61 -7.55
C ARG A 247 -8.11 -18.13 -7.52
N GLN A 248 -8.32 -18.76 -8.67
CA GLN A 248 -8.52 -20.21 -8.78
C GLN A 248 -7.28 -21.03 -8.35
N SER A 249 -6.10 -20.44 -8.42
CA SER A 249 -4.82 -21.08 -8.07
C SER A 249 -4.32 -20.65 -6.69
N ALA A 250 -5.07 -19.81 -5.98
CA ALA A 250 -4.63 -19.20 -4.74
C ALA A 250 -4.97 -20.06 -3.51
N CYS A 251 -3.97 -20.40 -2.71
CA CYS A 251 -4.17 -21.06 -1.41
C CYS A 251 -4.83 -20.13 -0.40
N ARG A 252 -4.43 -18.85 -0.39
CA ARG A 252 -5.01 -17.79 0.47
C ARG A 252 -5.44 -16.59 -0.37
N VAL A 253 -6.59 -16.02 -0.03
CA VAL A 253 -7.11 -14.79 -0.65
C VAL A 253 -7.68 -13.88 0.44
N TYR A 254 -7.06 -12.72 0.63
CA TYR A 254 -7.52 -11.67 1.55
C TYR A 254 -8.60 -10.79 0.94
N ALA A 255 -8.41 -10.43 -0.32
CA ALA A 255 -9.31 -9.61 -1.11
C ALA A 255 -9.25 -10.06 -2.57
N SER A 256 -10.30 -9.77 -3.32
CA SER A 256 -10.34 -10.00 -4.77
C SER A 256 -10.68 -8.71 -5.49
N VAL A 257 -10.04 -8.49 -6.64
CA VAL A 257 -10.41 -7.44 -7.58
C VAL A 257 -11.45 -8.06 -8.50
N ARG A 258 -12.67 -7.50 -8.52
CA ARG A 258 -13.78 -8.08 -9.27
C ARG A 258 -13.49 -8.05 -10.76
N SER A 259 -13.89 -9.13 -11.40
CA SER A 259 -13.94 -9.24 -12.84
C SER A 259 -15.37 -9.49 -13.28
N ALA A 260 -16.00 -8.50 -13.91
CA ALA A 260 -17.20 -8.76 -14.70
C ALA A 260 -16.81 -8.80 -16.17
N GLY A 261 -16.97 -9.97 -16.79
CA GLY A 261 -17.06 -10.15 -18.24
C GLY A 261 -18.51 -10.48 -18.63
N ILE A 262 -18.96 -10.04 -19.80
CA ILE A 262 -20.17 -10.57 -20.45
C ILE A 262 -19.63 -11.46 -21.57
N ASN A 263 -19.92 -12.76 -21.55
CA ASN A 263 -19.61 -13.63 -22.67
C ASN A 263 -20.57 -13.29 -23.83
N ASN A 264 -20.17 -13.62 -25.07
CA ASN A 264 -20.97 -13.39 -26.29
C ASN A 264 -22.39 -14.02 -26.26
N ASP A 265 -22.68 -14.81 -25.23
CA ASP A 265 -23.89 -15.60 -25.05
C ASP A 265 -24.92 -14.90 -24.12
N GLY A 266 -24.62 -13.69 -23.63
CA GLY A 266 -25.53 -12.91 -22.77
C GLY A 266 -25.72 -13.45 -21.34
N LYS A 267 -25.03 -14.54 -20.97
CA LYS A 267 -25.00 -15.05 -19.60
C LYS A 267 -23.92 -14.34 -18.78
N LYS A 268 -24.29 -13.86 -17.59
CA LYS A 268 -23.33 -13.40 -16.57
C LYS A 268 -22.50 -14.59 -16.10
N THR A 269 -21.36 -14.80 -16.74
CA THR A 269 -20.35 -15.73 -16.26
C THR A 269 -19.37 -14.90 -15.44
N ILE A 270 -19.09 -15.29 -14.20
CA ILE A 270 -17.98 -14.69 -13.43
C ILE A 270 -16.70 -15.21 -14.09
N GLU A 271 -16.26 -14.55 -15.15
CA GLU A 271 -14.94 -14.78 -15.70
C GLU A 271 -13.93 -14.19 -14.71
N TYR A 272 -13.04 -15.01 -14.14
CA TYR A 272 -12.02 -14.55 -13.18
C TYR A 272 -10.85 -13.79 -13.85
N ALA A 273 -11.09 -13.09 -14.97
CA ALA A 273 -10.04 -12.61 -15.88
C ALA A 273 -10.21 -11.17 -16.39
N SER A 274 -10.77 -10.26 -15.60
CA SER A 274 -10.87 -8.84 -15.92
C SER A 274 -10.56 -8.00 -14.69
N VAL A 275 -9.45 -7.30 -14.73
CA VAL A 275 -9.08 -6.30 -13.72
C VAL A 275 -9.77 -5.00 -14.07
N ARG A 276 -11.09 -5.04 -14.18
CA ARG A 276 -11.87 -3.87 -14.59
C ARG A 276 -12.21 -2.99 -13.40
N SER A 277 -12.10 -3.52 -12.19
CA SER A 277 -12.32 -2.78 -10.95
C SER A 277 -11.05 -2.07 -10.44
N ALA A 278 -10.04 -1.87 -11.28
CA ALA A 278 -8.91 -1.00 -11.02
C ALA A 278 -8.70 -0.07 -12.24
N GLY A 279 -8.43 1.20 -11.97
CA GLY A 279 -8.29 2.24 -13.00
C GLY A 279 -7.18 3.21 -12.68
N ILE A 280 -6.65 3.82 -13.74
CA ILE A 280 -5.66 4.91 -13.69
C ILE A 280 -6.04 5.99 -14.72
N ASN A 281 -5.95 7.26 -14.34
CA ASN A 281 -6.05 8.39 -15.28
C ASN A 281 -5.12 9.55 -14.89
N ASN A 282 -5.27 10.69 -15.55
CA ASN A 282 -4.52 11.90 -15.22
C ASN A 282 -5.43 13.13 -15.18
N ASP A 283 -5.14 14.04 -14.24
CA ASP A 283 -5.82 15.32 -14.09
C ASP A 283 -5.82 16.21 -15.34
N GLY A 284 -4.83 16.05 -16.23
CA GLY A 284 -4.68 16.87 -17.41
C GLY A 284 -4.39 18.34 -17.10
N LYS A 285 -4.73 19.22 -18.04
CA LYS A 285 -4.47 20.66 -17.93
C LYS A 285 -5.50 21.33 -17.01
N LYS A 286 -5.03 21.97 -15.95
CA LYS A 286 -5.83 22.74 -14.99
C LYS A 286 -5.41 24.21 -15.02
N THR A 287 -6.38 25.12 -14.92
CA THR A 287 -6.12 26.57 -14.89
C THR A 287 -5.48 27.02 -13.57
N ILE A 288 -5.73 26.28 -12.50
CA ILE A 288 -5.29 26.57 -11.12
C ILE A 288 -3.87 26.09 -10.79
N GLY A 289 -3.17 25.49 -11.77
CA GLY A 289 -1.78 25.02 -11.62
C GLY A 289 -1.63 23.50 -11.67
N MET A 290 -0.41 23.05 -11.92
CA MET A 290 -0.07 21.63 -12.16
C MET A 290 -0.32 20.74 -10.93
N PHE A 291 0.02 21.23 -9.74
CA PHE A 291 0.00 20.45 -8.49
C PHE A 291 -1.35 20.47 -7.76
N CYS A 292 -2.32 21.23 -8.27
CA CYS A 292 -3.69 21.20 -7.73
C CYS A 292 -4.43 19.97 -8.29
N PRO A 293 -5.25 19.26 -7.50
CA PRO A 293 -6.01 18.11 -7.99
C PRO A 293 -7.17 18.53 -8.91
N SER A 294 -7.65 17.60 -9.74
CA SER A 294 -8.89 17.75 -10.53
C SER A 294 -10.01 16.88 -9.94
N SER A 295 -11.07 17.52 -9.41
CA SER A 295 -12.22 16.77 -8.86
C SER A 295 -12.96 16.02 -9.97
N GLU A 296 -13.04 16.63 -11.14
CA GLU A 296 -13.67 16.08 -12.35
C GLU A 296 -12.93 14.82 -12.82
N ALA A 297 -11.60 14.85 -12.88
CA ALA A 297 -10.82 13.69 -13.30
C ALA A 297 -10.90 12.54 -12.28
N GLN A 298 -10.92 12.85 -10.98
CA GLN A 298 -11.09 11.86 -9.92
C GLN A 298 -12.50 11.24 -9.95
N GLU A 299 -13.53 12.04 -10.17
CA GLU A 299 -14.91 11.56 -10.37
C GLU A 299 -14.97 10.64 -11.59
N GLU A 300 -14.47 11.11 -12.73
CA GLU A 300 -14.44 10.34 -13.98
C GLU A 300 -13.75 8.99 -13.79
N LEU A 301 -12.60 8.96 -13.09
CA LEU A 301 -11.88 7.73 -12.80
C LEU A 301 -12.74 6.74 -12.00
N MET A 302 -13.38 7.19 -10.92
CA MET A 302 -14.22 6.34 -10.08
C MET A 302 -15.40 5.80 -10.90
N VAL A 303 -16.07 6.66 -11.66
CA VAL A 303 -17.19 6.32 -12.54
C VAL A 303 -16.79 5.29 -13.59
N ASP A 304 -15.72 5.56 -14.33
CA ASP A 304 -15.21 4.70 -15.38
C ASP A 304 -14.82 3.33 -14.82
N THR A 305 -14.19 3.29 -13.64
CA THR A 305 -13.75 2.05 -13.00
C THR A 305 -14.94 1.15 -12.64
N TYR A 306 -15.93 1.64 -11.89
CA TYR A 306 -17.08 0.78 -11.56
C TYR A 306 -17.93 0.44 -12.79
N THR A 307 -18.00 1.33 -13.78
CA THR A 307 -18.76 1.10 -15.03
C THR A 307 -18.10 0.00 -15.86
N LYS A 308 -16.79 0.07 -16.10
CA LYS A 308 -16.03 -0.98 -16.76
C LYS A 308 -16.12 -2.30 -15.99
N ALA A 309 -16.09 -2.24 -14.66
CA ALA A 309 -16.22 -3.41 -13.80
C ALA A 309 -17.63 -4.00 -13.73
N GLY A 310 -18.65 -3.35 -14.31
CA GLY A 310 -20.04 -3.77 -14.17
C GLY A 310 -20.51 -3.83 -12.71
N ILE A 311 -19.92 -3.01 -11.83
CA ILE A 311 -20.22 -2.93 -10.40
C ILE A 311 -21.33 -1.90 -10.21
N ASP A 312 -22.36 -2.27 -9.45
CA ASP A 312 -23.31 -1.28 -8.96
C ASP A 312 -22.62 -0.44 -7.87
N PRO A 313 -22.47 0.89 -8.03
CA PRO A 313 -21.84 1.75 -7.03
C PRO A 313 -22.55 1.74 -5.66
N LEU A 314 -23.78 1.24 -5.56
CA LEU A 314 -24.47 1.00 -4.30
C LEU A 314 -23.92 -0.21 -3.51
N GLU A 315 -23.21 -1.14 -4.16
CA GLU A 315 -22.52 -2.27 -3.49
C GLU A 315 -21.31 -1.82 -2.66
N LEU A 316 -20.82 -0.59 -2.88
CA LEU A 316 -19.72 -0.02 -2.10
C LEU A 316 -20.17 0.29 -0.67
N THR A 317 -19.49 -0.29 0.32
CA THR A 317 -19.79 -0.12 1.75
C THR A 317 -18.67 0.57 2.53
N TYR A 318 -17.52 0.82 1.89
CA TYR A 318 -16.42 1.58 2.47
C TYR A 318 -15.57 2.22 1.39
N ILE A 319 -15.06 3.43 1.63
CA ILE A 319 -14.02 4.02 0.81
C ILE A 319 -12.84 4.47 1.67
N GLU A 320 -11.67 3.94 1.36
CA GLU A 320 -10.38 4.38 1.86
C GLU A 320 -9.84 5.45 0.89
N ALA A 321 -10.00 6.71 1.27
CA ALA A 321 -9.67 7.84 0.44
C ALA A 321 -8.19 8.26 0.56
N HIS A 322 -7.72 9.03 -0.41
CA HIS A 322 -6.36 9.54 -0.43
C HIS A 322 -6.13 10.57 0.69
N LEU A 323 -7.04 11.52 0.90
CA LEU A 323 -7.15 12.49 2.00
C LEU A 323 -5.88 12.70 2.80
N THR A 324 -5.05 13.63 2.33
CA THR A 324 -3.74 13.93 2.90
C THR A 324 -3.82 14.89 4.09
N GLY A 325 -4.90 15.66 4.22
CA GLY A 325 -4.97 16.76 5.19
C GLY A 325 -4.56 18.10 4.61
N THR A 326 -4.71 18.28 3.29
CA THR A 326 -4.42 19.54 2.63
C THR A 326 -5.69 20.39 2.49
N LYS A 327 -5.53 21.72 2.47
CA LYS A 327 -6.66 22.67 2.38
C LYS A 327 -7.46 22.49 1.09
N VAL A 328 -6.78 22.27 -0.03
CA VAL A 328 -7.38 22.13 -1.36
C VAL A 328 -7.70 20.68 -1.70
N GLY A 329 -6.82 19.74 -1.32
CA GLY A 329 -6.96 18.34 -1.73
C GLY A 329 -8.13 17.62 -1.08
N ASP A 330 -8.34 17.77 0.23
CA ASP A 330 -9.43 17.05 0.90
C ASP A 330 -10.81 17.45 0.36
N PRO A 331 -11.17 18.75 0.21
CA PRO A 331 -12.47 19.12 -0.34
C PRO A 331 -12.67 18.64 -1.79
N ALA A 332 -11.63 18.69 -2.62
CA ALA A 332 -11.68 18.23 -4.01
C ALA A 332 -12.00 16.72 -4.10
N GLU A 333 -11.30 15.91 -3.31
CA GLU A 333 -11.53 14.47 -3.30
C GLU A 333 -12.91 14.13 -2.71
N VAL A 334 -13.32 14.77 -1.61
CA VAL A 334 -14.64 14.53 -1.02
C VAL A 334 -15.76 14.87 -2.02
N LEU A 335 -15.63 15.98 -2.75
CA LEU A 335 -16.56 16.35 -3.81
C LEU A 335 -16.62 15.27 -4.90
N ALA A 336 -15.46 14.80 -5.37
CA ALA A 336 -15.40 13.74 -6.39
C ALA A 336 -16.07 12.45 -5.91
N ILE A 337 -15.82 12.03 -4.67
CA ILE A 337 -16.43 10.83 -4.08
C ILE A 337 -17.96 11.01 -3.96
N TYR A 338 -18.40 12.18 -3.47
CA TYR A 338 -19.81 12.50 -3.33
C TYR A 338 -20.53 12.42 -4.68
N ARG A 339 -19.98 13.04 -5.73
CA ARG A 339 -20.57 12.99 -7.07
C ARG A 339 -20.62 11.57 -7.62
N ALA A 340 -19.52 10.82 -7.51
CA ALA A 340 -19.40 9.49 -8.08
C ALA A 340 -20.29 8.43 -7.40
N TYR A 341 -20.39 8.47 -6.06
CA TYR A 341 -21.01 7.39 -5.27
C TYR A 341 -22.28 7.77 -4.51
N CYS A 342 -22.58 9.07 -4.35
CA CYS A 342 -23.74 9.54 -3.59
C CYS A 342 -24.76 10.27 -4.47
N GLU A 343 -24.36 11.37 -5.12
CA GLU A 343 -25.26 12.20 -5.94
C GLU A 343 -25.79 11.43 -7.15
N ARG A 344 -24.88 10.85 -7.95
CA ARG A 344 -25.23 10.10 -9.16
C ARG A 344 -26.11 8.88 -8.89
N THR A 345 -25.98 8.29 -7.71
CA THR A 345 -26.65 7.02 -7.35
C THR A 345 -27.93 7.23 -6.54
N GLY A 346 -28.18 8.45 -6.04
CA GLY A 346 -29.26 8.70 -5.07
C GLY A 346 -29.11 7.90 -3.78
N ARG A 347 -27.88 7.54 -3.40
CA ARG A 347 -27.58 6.69 -2.23
C ARG A 347 -28.24 7.23 -0.97
N THR A 348 -29.04 6.39 -0.32
CA THR A 348 -29.73 6.71 0.94
C THR A 348 -28.94 6.30 2.18
N GLN A 349 -28.08 5.27 2.07
CA GLN A 349 -27.25 4.77 3.15
C GLN A 349 -25.89 5.48 3.16
N PRO A 350 -25.48 6.14 4.26
CA PRO A 350 -24.19 6.81 4.34
C PRO A 350 -23.03 5.88 3.96
N LEU A 351 -22.13 6.38 3.10
CA LEU A 351 -20.89 5.70 2.73
C LEU A 351 -19.78 6.07 3.73
N PRO A 352 -19.28 5.12 4.53
CA PRO A 352 -18.16 5.36 5.43
C PRO A 352 -16.88 5.74 4.67
N LEU A 353 -16.25 6.82 5.10
CA LEU A 353 -15.08 7.46 4.51
C LEU A 353 -13.89 7.43 5.48
N GLY A 354 -12.82 6.72 5.11
CA GLY A 354 -11.61 6.54 5.91
C GLY A 354 -10.33 7.03 5.23
N THR A 355 -9.27 7.24 6.02
CA THR A 355 -7.90 7.49 5.55
C THR A 355 -6.86 7.07 6.58
N LEU A 356 -5.94 6.20 6.18
CA LEU A 356 -4.82 5.70 6.99
C LEU A 356 -3.83 6.83 7.35
N LYS A 357 -3.81 7.91 6.55
CA LYS A 357 -2.83 8.99 6.71
C LYS A 357 -3.02 9.78 8.00
N SER A 358 -4.20 9.70 8.61
CA SER A 358 -4.45 10.23 9.96
C SER A 358 -3.74 9.45 11.06
N ASN A 359 -3.45 8.16 10.85
CA ASN A 359 -2.85 7.25 11.83
C ASN A 359 -1.32 7.24 11.76
N MET A 360 -0.77 7.04 10.56
CA MET A 360 0.69 6.86 10.39
C MET A 360 1.38 8.02 9.67
N GLY A 361 0.63 8.93 9.05
CA GLY A 361 1.14 9.92 8.12
C GLY A 361 1.08 9.44 6.66
N HIS A 362 1.62 10.24 5.74
CA HIS A 362 1.61 9.96 4.32
C HIS A 362 2.91 9.25 3.88
N SER A 363 2.76 8.00 3.43
CA SER A 363 3.86 7.14 2.97
C SER A 363 4.22 7.27 1.49
N GLU A 364 3.89 8.42 0.86
CA GLU A 364 4.25 8.78 -0.52
C GLU A 364 4.13 7.59 -1.49
N GLY A 365 5.21 7.14 -2.13
CA GLY A 365 5.19 6.02 -3.07
C GLY A 365 4.54 4.73 -2.54
N ALA A 366 4.56 4.48 -1.23
CA ALA A 366 3.94 3.33 -0.57
C ALA A 366 2.48 3.57 -0.10
N SER A 367 1.93 4.76 -0.33
CA SER A 367 0.61 5.19 0.18
C SER A 367 -0.54 4.31 -0.29
N GLY A 368 -0.52 3.89 -1.55
CA GLY A 368 -1.61 3.11 -2.14
C GLY A 368 -1.71 1.72 -1.54
N LEU A 369 -0.58 1.01 -1.49
CA LEU A 369 -0.55 -0.34 -0.94
C LEU A 369 -0.82 -0.38 0.57
N THR A 370 -0.28 0.59 1.34
CA THR A 370 -0.58 0.67 2.79
C THR A 370 -2.07 0.90 3.05
N SER A 371 -2.73 1.74 2.25
CA SER A 371 -4.18 1.96 2.29
C SER A 371 -4.97 0.70 1.91
N LEU A 372 -4.52 -0.04 0.89
CA LEU A 372 -5.11 -1.31 0.49
C LEU A 372 -4.95 -2.38 1.59
N ILE A 373 -3.79 -2.47 2.22
CA ILE A 373 -3.55 -3.39 3.34
C ILE A 373 -4.46 -3.06 4.52
N LYS A 374 -4.70 -1.78 4.84
CA LYS A 374 -5.71 -1.38 5.83
C LYS A 374 -7.10 -1.92 5.48
N VAL A 375 -7.51 -1.85 4.21
CA VAL A 375 -8.79 -2.42 3.75
C VAL A 375 -8.82 -3.94 3.94
N MET A 376 -7.74 -4.65 3.60
CA MET A 376 -7.65 -6.11 3.83
C MET A 376 -7.76 -6.45 5.31
N ILE A 377 -7.07 -5.72 6.18
CA ILE A 377 -7.17 -5.88 7.64
C ILE A 377 -8.61 -5.57 8.12
N ALA A 378 -9.26 -4.56 7.55
CA ALA A 378 -10.65 -4.22 7.88
C ALA A 378 -11.62 -5.34 7.49
N PHE A 379 -11.39 -6.01 6.36
CA PHE A 379 -12.15 -7.20 5.97
C PHE A 379 -11.97 -8.34 6.98
N GLU A 380 -10.72 -8.68 7.31
CA GLU A 380 -10.42 -9.78 8.21
C GLU A 380 -10.97 -9.57 9.63
N ASN A 381 -11.03 -8.32 10.08
CA ASN A 381 -11.52 -7.96 11.41
C ASN A 381 -12.99 -7.52 11.42
N GLU A 382 -13.67 -7.53 10.25
CA GLU A 382 -15.02 -7.01 10.06
C GLU A 382 -15.21 -5.62 10.69
N CYS A 383 -14.20 -4.77 10.58
CA CYS A 383 -14.10 -3.54 11.35
C CYS A 383 -13.36 -2.44 10.58
N ILE A 384 -13.98 -1.25 10.52
CA ILE A 384 -13.37 -0.04 9.99
C ILE A 384 -12.79 0.77 11.17
N PRO A 385 -11.46 0.97 11.23
CA PRO A 385 -10.86 1.79 12.28
C PRO A 385 -11.14 3.28 12.04
N PRO A 386 -11.16 4.10 13.11
CA PRO A 386 -11.44 5.53 12.99
C PRO A 386 -10.30 6.32 12.35
N ASN A 387 -10.68 7.38 11.63
CA ASN A 387 -9.84 8.51 11.29
C ASN A 387 -9.49 9.28 12.56
N LEU A 388 -8.20 9.55 12.75
CA LEU A 388 -7.74 10.37 13.88
C LEU A 388 -7.79 11.86 13.53
N ASN A 389 -7.68 12.69 14.57
CA ASN A 389 -7.49 14.15 14.47
C ASN A 389 -8.65 14.92 13.81
N ILE A 390 -9.88 14.39 13.85
CA ILE A 390 -11.10 15.10 13.44
C ILE A 390 -11.81 15.63 14.68
N LYS A 391 -11.86 16.96 14.82
CA LYS A 391 -12.65 17.68 15.83
C LYS A 391 -13.82 18.41 15.19
N ASN A 392 -13.56 19.10 14.09
CA ASN A 392 -14.54 19.90 13.34
C ASN A 392 -14.29 19.70 11.85
N LEU A 393 -15.28 19.21 11.09
CA LEU A 393 -15.11 19.04 9.64
C LEU A 393 -14.98 20.39 8.94
N LYS A 394 -14.16 20.48 7.89
CA LYS A 394 -14.10 21.66 7.00
C LYS A 394 -15.49 22.03 6.49
N GLN A 395 -15.81 23.32 6.40
CA GLN A 395 -17.12 23.78 5.95
C GLN A 395 -17.46 23.26 4.55
N GLU A 396 -16.46 23.23 3.66
CA GLU A 396 -16.55 22.73 2.30
C GLU A 396 -16.88 21.23 2.24
N ILE A 397 -16.58 20.48 3.30
CA ILE A 397 -16.82 19.03 3.42
C ILE A 397 -18.16 18.74 4.10
N ARG A 398 -18.56 19.56 5.09
CA ARG A 398 -19.80 19.36 5.87
C ARG A 398 -21.05 19.26 4.99
N GLN A 399 -21.11 19.99 3.89
CA GLN A 399 -22.25 19.99 2.96
C GLN A 399 -22.51 18.63 2.28
N TYR A 400 -21.52 17.74 2.22
CA TYR A 400 -21.63 16.40 1.62
C TYR A 400 -21.98 15.30 2.64
N CYS A 401 -22.14 15.67 3.91
CA CYS A 401 -22.60 14.81 4.99
C CYS A 401 -24.11 15.03 5.24
N PRO A 402 -24.92 13.99 5.54
CA PRO A 402 -24.55 12.62 5.88
C PRO A 402 -24.33 11.60 4.74
N PRO A 403 -24.57 11.86 3.44
CA PRO A 403 -24.33 10.84 2.40
C PRO A 403 -22.91 10.25 2.45
N LEU A 404 -21.90 11.08 2.78
CA LEU A 404 -20.59 10.63 3.22
C LEU A 404 -20.50 10.66 4.74
N LEU A 405 -19.90 9.61 5.32
CA LEU A 405 -19.71 9.46 6.75
C LEU A 405 -18.23 9.35 7.11
N PRO A 406 -17.56 10.46 7.45
CA PRO A 406 -16.23 10.42 8.05
C PRO A 406 -16.22 9.51 9.28
N VAL A 407 -15.39 8.46 9.24
CA VAL A 407 -15.35 7.46 10.31
C VAL A 407 -14.57 8.02 11.51
N THR A 408 -15.26 8.59 12.50
CA THR A 408 -14.62 9.16 13.71
C THR A 408 -14.56 8.20 14.89
N GLN A 409 -15.31 7.10 14.81
CA GLN A 409 -15.31 6.01 15.78
C GLN A 409 -15.27 4.69 15.03
N LYS A 410 -14.83 3.63 15.71
CA LYS A 410 -14.81 2.28 15.18
C LYS A 410 -16.19 1.89 14.64
N LEU A 411 -16.27 1.41 13.40
CA LEU A 411 -17.50 0.92 12.80
C LEU A 411 -17.37 -0.55 12.43
N LYS A 412 -18.47 -1.30 12.50
CA LYS A 412 -18.52 -2.64 11.93
C LYS A 412 -18.46 -2.53 10.40
N TYR A 413 -17.60 -3.32 9.77
CA TYR A 413 -17.57 -3.44 8.32
C TYR A 413 -18.84 -4.15 7.84
N LYS A 414 -19.63 -3.48 6.98
CA LYS A 414 -20.82 -4.08 6.38
C LYS A 414 -20.40 -4.93 5.18
N PRO A 415 -20.94 -6.14 4.99
CA PRO A 415 -20.68 -6.95 3.79
C PRO A 415 -20.89 -6.12 2.53
N GLY A 416 -19.90 -6.09 1.65
CA GLY A 416 -19.90 -5.25 0.46
C GLY A 416 -18.49 -4.97 -0.05
N LEU A 417 -18.39 -4.08 -1.02
CA LEU A 417 -17.14 -3.70 -1.66
C LEU A 417 -16.46 -2.58 -0.87
N ALA A 418 -15.13 -2.53 -0.93
CA ALA A 418 -14.36 -1.36 -0.54
C ALA A 418 -13.60 -0.78 -1.73
N ALA A 419 -13.39 0.53 -1.71
CA ALA A 419 -12.59 1.22 -2.70
C ALA A 419 -11.38 1.87 -2.04
N VAL A 420 -10.28 2.00 -2.77
CA VAL A 420 -9.07 2.70 -2.37
C VAL A 420 -8.73 3.75 -3.42
N ASN A 421 -8.64 5.00 -3.00
CA ASN A 421 -8.13 6.10 -3.81
C ASN A 421 -6.67 6.37 -3.49
N ASN A 422 -5.87 6.66 -4.51
CA ASN A 422 -4.53 7.17 -4.29
C ASN A 422 -4.11 8.11 -5.43
N PHE A 423 -3.89 9.39 -5.11
CA PHE A 423 -3.69 10.44 -6.11
C PHE A 423 -2.30 11.05 -5.98
N GLY A 424 -1.56 11.08 -7.07
CA GLY A 424 -0.20 11.62 -7.14
C GLY A 424 -0.22 13.14 -7.32
N ILE A 425 0.70 13.85 -6.67
CA ILE A 425 0.84 15.32 -6.81
C ILE A 425 1.12 15.76 -8.26
N GLY A 426 1.65 14.87 -9.11
CA GLY A 426 1.81 15.09 -10.55
C GLY A 426 0.53 14.92 -11.37
N GLY A 427 -0.59 14.61 -10.73
CA GLY A 427 -1.91 14.46 -11.35
C GLY A 427 -2.27 13.04 -11.79
N VAL A 428 -1.42 12.03 -11.55
CA VAL A 428 -1.77 10.63 -11.83
C VAL A 428 -2.69 10.12 -10.74
N ASN A 429 -3.89 9.69 -11.10
CA ASN A 429 -4.88 9.20 -10.16
C ASN A 429 -5.09 7.69 -10.32
N ASP A 430 -5.11 6.96 -9.20
CA ASP A 430 -5.43 5.54 -9.16
C ASP A 430 -6.65 5.27 -8.27
N HIS A 431 -7.48 4.34 -8.72
CA HIS A 431 -8.65 3.86 -8.01
C HIS A 431 -8.73 2.34 -8.12
N VAL A 432 -8.97 1.64 -7.01
CA VAL A 432 -9.23 0.20 -7.03
C VAL A 432 -10.41 -0.13 -6.14
N ILE A 433 -11.29 -1.01 -6.63
CA ILE A 433 -12.42 -1.57 -5.91
C ILE A 433 -12.12 -3.05 -5.65
N VAL A 434 -12.19 -3.44 -4.40
CA VAL A 434 -11.91 -4.78 -3.91
C VAL A 434 -13.09 -5.33 -3.12
N GLU A 435 -13.27 -6.64 -3.19
CA GLU A 435 -14.25 -7.37 -2.40
C GLU A 435 -13.57 -8.23 -1.34
N PRO A 436 -14.18 -8.38 -0.16
CA PRO A 436 -13.71 -9.31 0.86
C PRO A 436 -13.84 -10.74 0.32
N ASN A 437 -12.85 -11.58 0.61
CA ASN A 437 -13.04 -13.00 0.39
C ASN A 437 -13.89 -13.58 1.54
N PRO A 438 -15.05 -14.22 1.29
CA PRO A 438 -15.81 -14.84 2.37
C PRO A 438 -14.91 -15.87 3.06
N ARG A 439 -14.74 -15.72 4.39
CA ARG A 439 -14.24 -16.83 5.21
C ARG A 439 -15.22 -17.98 5.02
N VAL A 440 -14.75 -19.12 4.52
CA VAL A 440 -15.48 -20.37 4.76
C VAL A 440 -15.55 -20.49 6.28
N PRO A 441 -16.73 -20.49 6.92
CA PRO A 441 -16.82 -20.50 8.37
C PRO A 441 -16.18 -21.79 8.88
N SER A 442 -14.98 -21.70 9.47
CA SER A 442 -14.56 -22.67 10.46
C SER A 442 -15.36 -22.37 11.73
N GLY A 443 -15.93 -23.41 12.33
CA GLY A 443 -17.08 -23.36 13.24
C GLY A 443 -16.93 -22.62 14.58
N ASP A 444 -15.86 -21.85 14.83
CA ASP A 444 -15.63 -21.20 16.12
C ASP A 444 -15.42 -19.69 15.99
N SER A 445 -16.50 -18.95 16.30
CA SER A 445 -16.52 -17.50 16.33
C SER A 445 -15.99 -16.95 17.66
N HIS A 446 -14.75 -16.46 17.67
CA HIS A 446 -14.28 -15.56 18.73
C HIS A 446 -13.79 -14.23 18.14
N ARG A 447 -14.51 -13.16 18.52
CA ARG A 447 -14.37 -11.79 18.02
C ARG A 447 -13.17 -11.12 18.69
N LEU A 448 -12.29 -10.49 17.90
CA LEU A 448 -11.08 -9.82 18.36
C LEU A 448 -11.18 -8.32 18.10
N CYS A 449 -11.81 -7.56 19.01
CA CYS A 449 -11.89 -6.11 18.85
C CYS A 449 -12.42 -5.35 20.11
N GLU A 450 -11.65 -5.30 21.20
CA GLU A 450 -11.83 -4.26 22.25
C GLU A 450 -10.78 -3.13 22.10
N PRO A 451 -11.12 -1.85 22.37
CA PRO A 451 -10.19 -0.73 22.26
C PRO A 451 -9.26 -0.65 23.48
N MET A 452 -7.95 -0.41 23.25
CA MET A 452 -7.06 0.01 24.34
C MET A 452 -7.38 1.46 24.73
N ALA A 453 -7.92 1.64 25.93
CA ALA A 453 -8.08 2.92 26.58
C ALA A 453 -6.88 3.26 27.47
N ARG A 454 -6.45 4.52 27.34
CA ARG A 454 -5.46 5.32 28.09
C ARG A 454 -3.99 5.14 27.73
#